data_AF-A0A6L7CNL5-F1
#
_entry.id   AF-A0A6L7CNL5-F1
#
_cell.length_a   1.000
_cell.length_b   1.000
_cell.length_c   1.000
_cell.angle_alpha   90.00
_cell.angle_beta   90.00
_cell.angle_gamma   90.00
#
_symmetry.space_group_name_H-M   'P 1'
#
loop_
_entity.id
_entity.type
_entity.pdbx_description
1 polymer ?
#
loop_
_entity_poly.entity_id
_entity_poly.type
_entity_poly.pdbx_seq_one_letter_code
_entity_poly.pdbx_strand_id
1 'polypeptide(L)'
;PTDAGKILYTHARAILRQCEQAQLAVHNVGQALSGQVSIGFAPGTAASSITMPLLQAVRAEFPEIVIYLHENSGAVLNEKLINHQLDMAVIYEHSPVAGVSSQALLKEDLFLVGTQDCPGQSVDVNAIAQMNLFLPSDYSAIRLRVDEAFSLRRLTAKVIGEIESIATLTAA
;
A
#
# COMPACT_ATOMS: atom_id res chain seq x y z
N PRO A 1 21.99 -16.97 -8.33
CA PRO A 1 21.99 -16.27 -9.65
C PRO A 1 23.15 -15.28 -9.74
N THR A 2 23.77 -15.13 -10.92
CA THR A 2 24.76 -14.08 -11.17
C THR A 2 24.08 -12.71 -11.27
N ASP A 3 24.81 -11.61 -11.10
CA ASP A 3 24.22 -10.26 -11.19
C ASP A 3 23.68 -9.96 -12.60
N ALA A 4 24.37 -10.42 -13.65
CA ALA A 4 23.84 -10.41 -15.01
C ALA A 4 22.54 -11.22 -15.15
N GLY A 5 22.42 -12.34 -14.41
CA GLY A 5 21.22 -13.16 -14.38
C GLY A 5 20.03 -12.47 -13.71
N LYS A 6 20.24 -11.66 -12.66
CA LYS A 6 19.17 -10.86 -12.02
C LYS A 6 18.63 -9.79 -12.98
N ILE A 7 19.53 -9.09 -13.68
CA ILE A 7 19.16 -8.08 -14.69
C ILE A 7 18.34 -8.73 -15.82
N LEU A 8 18.84 -9.84 -16.38
CA LEU A 8 18.11 -10.58 -17.42
C LEU A 8 16.74 -11.06 -16.92
N TYR A 9 16.65 -11.57 -15.70
CA TYR A 9 15.40 -12.08 -15.12
C TYR A 9 14.32 -10.99 -15.03
N THR A 10 14.68 -9.78 -14.56
CA THR A 10 13.76 -8.64 -14.50
C THR A 10 13.24 -8.27 -15.89
N HIS A 11 14.13 -8.14 -16.88
CA HIS A 11 13.72 -7.79 -18.25
C HIS A 11 12.91 -8.91 -18.92
N ALA A 12 13.30 -10.18 -18.73
CA ALA A 12 12.59 -11.31 -19.32
C ALA A 12 11.15 -11.41 -18.79
N ARG A 13 10.92 -11.21 -17.49
CA ARG A 13 9.55 -11.17 -16.94
C ARG A 13 8.72 -10.05 -17.54
N ALA A 14 9.30 -8.85 -17.68
CA ALA A 14 8.60 -7.71 -18.28
C ALA A 14 8.20 -7.99 -19.73
N ILE A 15 9.12 -8.56 -20.54
CA ILE A 15 8.88 -8.92 -21.93
C ILE A 15 7.78 -9.98 -22.03
N LEU A 16 7.86 -11.05 -21.23
CA LEU A 16 6.86 -12.12 -21.24
C LEU A 16 5.47 -11.58 -20.90
N ARG A 17 5.37 -10.69 -19.90
CA ARG A 17 4.11 -10.05 -19.54
C ARG A 17 3.58 -9.15 -20.65
N GLN A 18 4.46 -8.38 -21.32
CA GLN A 18 4.07 -7.59 -22.49
C GLN A 18 3.59 -8.47 -23.65
N CYS A 19 4.22 -9.61 -23.89
CA CYS A 19 3.77 -10.57 -24.90
C CYS A 19 2.37 -11.12 -24.57
N GLU A 20 2.12 -11.53 -23.31
CA GLU A 20 0.79 -11.95 -22.86
C GLU A 20 -0.25 -10.84 -23.02
N GLN A 21 0.06 -9.62 -22.58
CA GLN A 21 -0.85 -8.48 -22.71
C GLN A 21 -1.15 -8.14 -24.18
N ALA A 22 -0.15 -8.21 -25.06
CA ALA A 22 -0.34 -8.00 -26.50
C ALA A 22 -1.20 -9.10 -27.13
N GLN A 23 -0.99 -10.36 -26.76
CA GLN A 23 -1.81 -11.48 -27.21
C GLN A 23 -3.28 -11.31 -26.76
N LEU A 24 -3.49 -10.97 -25.49
CA LEU A 24 -4.82 -10.65 -24.96
C LEU A 24 -5.46 -9.47 -25.69
N ALA A 25 -4.71 -8.39 -25.94
CA ALA A 25 -5.23 -7.21 -26.64
C ALA A 25 -5.67 -7.52 -28.08
N VAL A 26 -4.92 -8.36 -28.81
CA VAL A 26 -5.28 -8.80 -30.17
C VAL A 26 -6.48 -9.75 -30.14
N HIS A 27 -6.53 -10.67 -29.17
CA HIS A 27 -7.62 -11.64 -29.05
C HIS A 27 -8.94 -10.98 -28.61
N ASN A 28 -8.87 -9.89 -27.85
CA ASN A 28 -10.02 -9.14 -27.35
C ASN A 28 -10.58 -8.13 -28.36
N VAL A 29 -10.05 -8.03 -29.59
CA VAL A 29 -10.65 -7.19 -30.65
C VAL A 29 -12.00 -7.79 -31.05
N GLY A 30 -13.09 -7.22 -30.54
CA GLY A 30 -14.47 -7.64 -30.80
C GLY A 30 -15.06 -8.64 -29.79
N GLN A 31 -14.33 -8.97 -28.72
CA GLN A 31 -14.79 -9.84 -27.63
C GLN A 31 -14.84 -9.08 -26.30
N ALA A 32 -15.51 -9.65 -25.29
CA ALA A 32 -15.54 -9.09 -23.94
C ALA A 32 -14.10 -8.98 -23.38
N LEU A 33 -13.76 -7.87 -22.71
CA LEU A 33 -12.45 -7.68 -22.08
C LEU A 33 -12.16 -8.84 -21.11
N SER A 34 -11.02 -9.51 -21.31
CA SER A 34 -10.60 -10.68 -20.54
C SER A 34 -9.11 -10.61 -20.15
N GLY A 35 -8.75 -11.29 -19.06
CA GLY A 35 -7.35 -11.39 -18.60
C GLY A 35 -7.19 -11.18 -17.09
N GLN A 36 -5.94 -11.04 -16.64
CA GLN A 36 -5.62 -10.81 -15.23
C GLN A 36 -5.12 -9.38 -15.01
N VAL A 37 -5.59 -8.74 -13.93
CA VAL A 37 -5.11 -7.43 -13.46
C VAL A 37 -4.62 -7.56 -12.03
N SER A 38 -3.36 -7.19 -11.77
CA SER A 38 -2.73 -7.32 -10.45
C SER A 38 -2.60 -5.96 -9.75
N ILE A 39 -3.22 -5.83 -8.57
CA ILE A 39 -3.33 -4.57 -7.83
C ILE A 39 -2.73 -4.73 -6.43
N GLY A 40 -1.80 -3.85 -6.07
CA GLY A 40 -1.20 -3.75 -4.74
C GLY A 40 -1.92 -2.78 -3.80
N PHE A 41 -2.04 -3.13 -2.52
CA PHE A 41 -2.54 -2.25 -1.47
C PHE A 41 -1.54 -2.24 -0.31
N ALA A 42 -1.10 -1.05 0.12
CA ALA A 42 -0.30 -0.95 1.33
C ALA A 42 -1.17 -1.19 2.58
N PRO A 43 -0.66 -1.91 3.59
CA PRO A 43 -1.35 -2.10 4.86
C PRO A 43 -1.74 -0.78 5.49
N GLY A 44 -2.89 -0.77 6.15
CA GLY A 44 -3.41 0.39 6.86
C GLY A 44 -4.09 1.45 6.00
N THR A 45 -3.90 1.43 4.68
CA THR A 45 -4.59 2.36 3.76
C THR A 45 -6.10 2.23 3.86
N ALA A 46 -6.83 3.35 3.89
CA ALA A 46 -8.28 3.35 3.77
C ALA A 46 -8.71 2.76 2.41
N ALA A 47 -7.83 2.79 1.41
CA ALA A 47 -8.02 2.11 0.13
C ALA A 47 -8.21 0.58 0.27
N SER A 48 -7.69 -0.06 1.32
CA SER A 48 -7.99 -1.48 1.57
C SER A 48 -9.49 -1.73 1.77
N SER A 49 -10.24 -0.74 2.29
CA SER A 49 -11.70 -0.86 2.50
C SER A 49 -12.50 -0.86 1.20
N ILE A 50 -11.94 -0.31 0.10
CA ILE A 50 -12.61 -0.32 -1.21
C ILE A 50 -12.33 -1.59 -2.02
N THR A 51 -11.50 -2.50 -1.50
CA THR A 51 -11.11 -3.74 -2.19
C THR A 51 -12.32 -4.59 -2.59
N MET A 52 -13.26 -4.83 -1.66
CA MET A 52 -14.46 -5.61 -1.97
C MET A 52 -15.41 -4.88 -2.93
N PRO A 53 -15.75 -3.60 -2.72
CA PRO A 53 -16.50 -2.82 -3.71
C PRO A 53 -15.86 -2.83 -5.11
N LEU A 54 -14.53 -2.73 -5.21
CA LEU A 54 -13.79 -2.80 -6.47
C LEU A 54 -13.97 -4.16 -7.15
N LEU A 55 -13.78 -5.26 -6.41
CA LEU A 55 -13.98 -6.62 -6.94
C LEU A 55 -15.41 -6.82 -7.47
N GLN A 56 -16.41 -6.31 -6.75
CA GLN A 56 -17.82 -6.42 -7.14
C GLN A 56 -18.11 -5.60 -8.41
N ALA A 57 -17.64 -4.35 -8.46
CA ALA A 57 -17.82 -3.49 -9.63
C ALA A 57 -17.16 -4.09 -10.88
N VAL A 58 -15.92 -4.57 -10.77
CA VAL A 58 -15.22 -5.17 -11.90
C VAL A 58 -15.86 -6.49 -12.32
N ARG A 59 -16.35 -7.32 -11.39
CA ARG A 59 -17.09 -8.53 -11.77
C ARG A 59 -18.38 -8.22 -12.53
N ALA A 60 -19.08 -7.15 -12.16
CA ALA A 60 -20.32 -6.75 -12.81
C ALA A 60 -20.10 -6.16 -14.21
N GLU A 61 -19.04 -5.37 -14.40
CA GLU A 61 -18.76 -4.68 -15.67
C GLU A 61 -17.88 -5.51 -16.61
N PHE A 62 -16.93 -6.28 -16.07
CA PHE A 62 -15.94 -7.07 -16.80
C PHE A 62 -15.82 -8.50 -16.23
N PRO A 63 -16.81 -9.38 -16.51
CA PRO A 63 -16.89 -10.69 -15.88
C PRO A 63 -15.72 -11.63 -16.23
N GLU A 64 -15.04 -11.41 -17.35
CA GLU A 64 -13.89 -12.20 -17.80
C GLU A 64 -12.54 -11.66 -17.29
N ILE A 65 -12.54 -10.59 -16.49
CA ILE A 65 -11.34 -10.09 -15.80
C ILE A 65 -11.20 -10.76 -14.43
N VAL A 66 -9.99 -11.23 -14.15
CA VAL A 66 -9.58 -11.74 -12.85
C VAL A 66 -8.69 -10.69 -12.16
N ILE A 67 -9.16 -10.14 -11.05
CA ILE A 67 -8.34 -9.26 -10.20
C ILE A 67 -7.51 -10.12 -9.26
N TYR A 68 -6.21 -9.87 -9.23
CA TYR A 68 -5.29 -10.42 -8.24
C TYR A 68 -4.82 -9.33 -7.29
N LEU A 69 -5.14 -9.48 -6.00
CA LEU A 69 -4.84 -8.49 -4.97
C LEU A 69 -3.58 -8.88 -4.20
N HIS A 70 -2.71 -7.91 -4.00
CA HIS A 70 -1.49 -8.04 -3.21
C HIS A 70 -1.47 -7.05 -2.08
N GLU A 71 -1.25 -7.53 -0.86
CA GLU A 71 -1.00 -6.66 0.28
C GLU A 71 0.47 -6.74 0.69
N ASN A 72 1.16 -5.60 0.74
CA ASN A 72 2.56 -5.52 1.17
C ASN A 72 2.99 -4.07 1.46
N SER A 73 4.18 -3.88 2.03
CA SER A 73 4.71 -2.53 2.28
C SER A 73 4.83 -1.73 0.96
N GLY A 74 4.69 -0.41 1.06
CA GLY A 74 4.76 0.47 -0.12
C GLY A 74 6.08 0.32 -0.90
N ALA A 75 7.18 0.06 -0.20
CA ALA A 75 8.48 -0.22 -0.81
C ALA A 75 8.46 -1.50 -1.68
N VAL A 76 7.91 -2.60 -1.16
CA VAL A 76 7.81 -3.87 -1.90
C VAL A 76 6.84 -3.76 -3.07
N LEU A 77 5.73 -3.02 -2.89
CA LEU A 77 4.78 -2.78 -3.99
C LEU A 77 5.38 -1.93 -5.09
N ASN A 78 6.17 -0.90 -4.75
CA ASN A 78 6.92 -0.11 -5.73
C ASN A 78 7.93 -0.95 -6.51
N GLU A 79 8.70 -1.80 -5.82
CA GLU A 79 9.64 -2.71 -6.49
C GLU A 79 8.91 -3.65 -7.47
N LYS A 80 7.75 -4.18 -7.05
CA LYS A 80 6.90 -5.01 -7.92
C LYS A 80 6.34 -4.24 -9.12
N LEU A 81 5.98 -2.96 -8.97
CA LEU A 81 5.55 -2.11 -10.10
C LEU A 81 6.68 -1.90 -11.10
N ILE A 82 7.87 -1.49 -10.63
CA ILE A 82 9.06 -1.27 -11.48
C ILE A 82 9.44 -2.55 -12.23
N ASN A 83 9.34 -3.70 -11.57
CA ASN A 83 9.66 -5.00 -12.16
C ASN A 83 8.50 -5.61 -12.98
N HIS A 84 7.44 -4.84 -13.27
CA HIS A 84 6.26 -5.29 -14.03
C HIS A 84 5.63 -6.58 -13.45
N GLN A 85 5.61 -6.70 -12.13
CA GLN A 85 4.95 -7.79 -11.41
C GLN A 85 3.58 -7.35 -10.85
N LEU A 86 3.34 -6.04 -10.81
CA LEU A 86 2.07 -5.39 -10.51
C LEU A 86 1.67 -4.48 -11.67
N ASP A 87 0.37 -4.29 -11.85
CA ASP A 87 -0.17 -3.33 -12.81
C ASP A 87 -0.41 -1.98 -12.14
N MET A 88 -0.91 -2.01 -10.89
CA MET A 88 -1.20 -0.83 -10.09
C MET A 88 -0.88 -1.07 -8.62
N ALA A 89 -0.61 -0.01 -7.86
CA ALA A 89 -0.56 -0.07 -6.40
C ALA A 89 -1.13 1.20 -5.76
N VAL A 90 -1.80 1.03 -4.63
CA VAL A 90 -2.24 2.12 -3.75
C VAL A 90 -1.37 2.12 -2.51
N ILE A 91 -0.58 3.18 -2.35
CA ILE A 91 0.45 3.31 -1.31
C ILE A 91 0.37 4.68 -0.64
N TYR A 92 0.89 4.77 0.59
CA TYR A 92 1.03 6.03 1.32
C TYR A 92 2.30 6.78 0.91
N GLU A 93 2.09 8.00 0.43
CA GLU A 93 3.15 8.95 0.00
C GLU A 93 4.15 8.38 -1.01
N HIS A 94 4.75 9.27 -1.79
CA HIS A 94 5.58 8.87 -2.91
C HIS A 94 6.70 9.88 -3.12
N SER A 95 7.92 9.39 -3.08
CA SER A 95 9.02 10.01 -3.82
C SER A 95 8.91 9.58 -5.29
N PRO A 96 8.92 10.50 -6.26
CA PRO A 96 8.92 10.22 -7.69
C PRO A 96 9.76 9.00 -8.07
N VAL A 97 9.14 8.00 -8.69
CA VAL A 97 9.80 6.81 -9.22
C VAL A 97 9.80 6.90 -10.73
N ALA A 98 10.99 6.87 -11.33
CA ALA A 98 11.12 6.91 -12.79
C ALA A 98 10.35 5.75 -13.43
N GLY A 99 9.52 6.06 -14.43
CA GLY A 99 8.73 5.05 -15.14
C GLY A 99 7.41 4.65 -14.47
N VAL A 100 7.07 5.24 -13.31
CA VAL A 100 5.76 5.05 -12.65
C VAL A 100 5.00 6.37 -12.67
N SER A 101 3.75 6.33 -13.11
CA SER A 101 2.84 7.47 -12.98
C SER A 101 2.09 7.36 -11.66
N SER A 102 2.03 8.48 -10.93
CA SER A 102 1.41 8.54 -9.60
C SER A 102 0.31 9.59 -9.60
N GLN A 103 -0.85 9.23 -9.05
CA GLN A 103 -1.99 10.12 -8.87
C GLN A 103 -2.46 10.08 -7.43
N ALA A 104 -2.73 11.25 -6.84
CA ALA A 104 -3.35 11.33 -5.52
C ALA A 104 -4.79 10.79 -5.59
N LEU A 105 -5.07 9.75 -4.80
CA LEU A 105 -6.39 9.10 -4.76
C LEU A 105 -7.23 9.58 -3.59
N LEU A 106 -6.62 9.66 -2.41
CA LEU A 106 -7.29 10.00 -1.15
C LEU A 106 -6.29 10.71 -0.23
N LYS A 107 -6.81 11.61 0.60
CA LYS A 107 -6.10 12.13 1.77
C LYS A 107 -6.73 11.50 3.02
N GLU A 108 -5.90 10.88 3.84
CA GLU A 108 -6.33 10.24 5.09
C GLU A 108 -5.89 11.09 6.27
N ASP A 109 -6.77 11.21 7.26
CA ASP A 109 -6.47 11.86 8.54
C ASP A 109 -5.93 10.82 9.53
N LEU A 110 -4.83 11.14 10.20
CA LEU A 110 -4.22 10.30 11.22
C LEU A 110 -4.68 10.77 12.61
N PHE A 111 -5.24 9.84 13.40
CA PHE A 111 -5.76 10.13 14.73
C PHE A 111 -5.00 9.36 15.82
N LEU A 112 -4.87 9.98 16.99
CA LEU A 112 -4.54 9.26 18.22
C LEU A 112 -5.81 8.58 18.74
N VAL A 113 -5.74 7.27 18.96
CA VAL A 113 -6.84 6.49 19.52
C VAL A 113 -6.38 5.91 20.85
N GLY A 114 -7.24 5.98 21.86
CA GLY A 114 -6.99 5.45 23.19
C GLY A 114 -8.29 4.97 23.83
N THR A 115 -8.16 4.27 24.96
CA THR A 115 -9.30 3.87 25.79
C THR A 115 -9.79 5.05 26.64
N GLN A 116 -10.74 4.82 27.56
CA GLN A 116 -11.58 5.84 28.22
C GLN A 116 -10.85 7.11 28.75
N ASP A 117 -9.56 7.05 29.06
CA ASP A 117 -8.72 8.19 29.44
C ASP A 117 -8.13 8.93 28.23
N CYS A 118 -8.97 9.26 27.25
CA CYS A 118 -8.55 10.07 26.10
C CYS A 118 -8.28 11.52 26.54
N PRO A 119 -7.18 12.16 26.10
CA PRO A 119 -6.79 13.53 26.47
C PRO A 119 -7.73 14.64 25.96
N GLY A 120 -8.85 14.28 25.33
CA GLY A 120 -9.81 15.20 24.72
C GLY A 120 -9.84 15.11 23.19
N GLN A 121 -10.52 16.06 22.54
CA GLN A 121 -10.65 16.12 21.07
C GLN A 121 -9.35 16.57 20.37
N SER A 122 -8.45 17.22 21.09
CA SER A 122 -7.14 17.65 20.60
C SER A 122 -6.13 17.47 21.72
N VAL A 123 -4.92 17.04 21.34
CA VAL A 123 -3.83 16.79 22.28
C VAL A 123 -2.54 17.32 21.69
N ASP A 124 -1.73 17.94 22.54
CA ASP A 124 -0.42 18.43 22.16
C ASP A 124 0.55 17.25 21.97
N VAL A 125 1.34 17.27 20.89
CA VAL A 125 2.32 16.20 20.58
C VAL A 125 3.31 15.97 21.73
N ASN A 126 3.66 16.99 22.51
CA ASN A 126 4.50 16.85 23.70
C ASN A 126 3.84 15.97 24.77
N ALA A 127 2.52 16.09 24.95
CA ALA A 127 1.77 15.24 25.88
C ALA A 127 1.71 13.80 25.36
N ILE A 128 1.51 13.61 24.05
CA ILE A 128 1.53 12.27 23.42
C ILE A 128 2.88 11.58 23.66
N ALA A 129 4.00 12.32 23.59
CA ALA A 129 5.33 11.75 23.81
C ALA A 129 5.56 11.21 25.24
N GLN A 130 4.75 11.62 26.21
CA GLN A 130 4.79 11.08 27.58
C GLN A 130 3.89 9.85 27.77
N MET A 131 3.05 9.53 26.78
CA MET A 131 2.12 8.39 26.85
C MET A 131 2.83 7.10 26.45
N ASN A 132 2.34 5.97 26.97
CA ASN A 132 2.72 4.65 26.48
C ASN A 132 1.99 4.40 25.15
N LEU A 133 2.73 4.18 24.07
CA LEU A 133 2.15 4.02 22.73
C LEU A 133 2.31 2.60 22.22
N PHE A 134 1.25 2.09 21.59
CA PHE A 134 1.34 0.99 20.65
C PHE A 134 1.41 1.60 19.24
N LEU A 135 2.43 1.23 18.47
CA LEU A 135 2.62 1.71 17.10
C LEU A 135 2.90 0.55 16.15
N PRO A 136 2.66 0.69 14.84
CA PRO A 136 3.22 -0.23 13.86
C PRO A 136 4.76 -0.19 13.87
N SER A 137 5.39 -1.19 13.25
CA SER A 137 6.84 -1.25 13.05
C SER A 137 7.33 -0.11 12.16
N ASP A 138 8.64 0.11 12.20
CA ASP A 138 9.36 1.21 11.57
C ASP A 138 9.22 1.35 10.05
N TYR A 139 8.90 0.26 9.34
CA TYR A 139 8.66 0.28 7.89
C TYR A 139 7.23 0.71 7.51
N SER A 140 6.33 0.88 8.49
CA SER A 140 4.97 1.38 8.25
C SER A 140 4.99 2.85 7.90
N ALA A 141 4.25 3.24 6.86
CA ALA A 141 4.09 4.64 6.51
C ALA A 141 3.48 5.46 7.65
N ILE A 142 2.59 4.86 8.46
CA ILE A 142 2.01 5.51 9.63
C ILE A 142 3.11 5.80 10.67
N ARG A 143 3.97 4.81 10.96
CA ARG A 143 5.08 4.97 11.90
C ARG A 143 6.05 6.07 11.45
N LEU A 144 6.37 6.12 10.16
CA LEU A 144 7.19 7.19 9.58
C LEU A 144 6.61 8.58 9.85
N ARG A 145 5.29 8.77 9.68
CA ARG A 145 4.61 10.04 9.96
C ARG A 145 4.63 10.43 11.43
N VAL A 146 4.44 9.45 12.31
CA VAL A 146 4.53 9.68 13.76
C VAL A 146 5.95 10.10 14.13
N ASP A 147 6.95 9.37 13.64
CA ASP A 147 8.37 9.66 13.93
C ASP A 147 8.79 11.02 13.37
N GLU A 148 8.31 11.41 12.18
CA GLU A 148 8.51 12.74 11.59
C GLU A 148 7.91 13.84 12.49
N ALA A 149 6.65 13.68 12.91
CA ALA A 149 5.95 14.66 13.75
C ALA A 149 6.63 14.88 15.12
N PHE A 150 7.20 13.82 15.69
CA PHE A 150 7.96 13.83 16.94
C PHE A 150 9.35 14.44 16.75
N SER A 151 10.06 14.04 15.69
CA SER A 151 11.41 14.52 15.38
C SER A 151 11.46 16.03 15.15
N LEU A 152 10.44 16.59 14.48
CA LEU A 152 10.29 18.05 14.29
C LEU A 152 10.26 18.83 15.61
N ARG A 153 9.86 18.19 16.72
CA ARG A 153 9.81 18.76 18.07
C ARG A 153 10.91 18.23 19.00
N ARG A 154 11.87 17.46 18.47
CA ARG A 154 12.94 16.78 19.24
C ARG A 154 12.39 15.85 20.33
N LEU A 155 11.26 15.21 20.06
CA LEU A 155 10.62 14.25 20.94
C LEU A 155 10.91 12.82 20.48
N THR A 156 10.76 11.87 21.38
CA THR A 156 10.82 10.43 21.09
C THR A 156 9.56 9.75 21.59
N ALA A 157 9.00 8.84 20.79
CA ALA A 157 7.82 8.07 21.16
C ALA A 157 8.18 7.00 22.20
N LYS A 158 7.41 6.90 23.27
CA LYS A 158 7.55 5.83 24.26
C LYS A 158 6.74 4.61 23.82
N VAL A 159 7.32 3.84 22.92
CA VAL A 159 6.70 2.63 22.35
C VAL A 159 6.79 1.48 23.35
N ILE A 160 5.64 0.96 23.80
CA ILE A 160 5.55 -0.16 24.74
C ILE A 160 5.16 -1.48 24.06
N GLY A 161 4.78 -1.43 22.79
CA GLY A 161 4.53 -2.60 21.96
C GLY A 161 4.36 -2.21 20.49
N GLU A 162 4.77 -3.12 19.60
CA GLU A 162 4.58 -2.94 18.16
C GLU A 162 3.48 -3.86 17.65
N ILE A 163 2.50 -3.29 16.94
CA ILE A 163 1.32 -4.00 16.45
C ILE A 163 1.00 -3.54 15.03
N GLU A 164 1.08 -4.48 14.08
CA GLU A 164 0.76 -4.24 12.66
C GLU A 164 -0.74 -4.35 12.36
N SER A 165 -1.43 -5.22 13.10
CA SER A 165 -2.84 -5.53 12.86
C SER A 165 -3.73 -4.45 13.45
N ILE A 166 -4.50 -3.76 12.61
CA ILE A 166 -5.56 -2.85 13.06
C ILE A 166 -6.53 -3.59 13.97
N ALA A 167 -6.93 -4.81 13.62
CA ALA A 167 -7.86 -5.60 14.43
C ALA A 167 -7.32 -5.83 15.86
N THR A 168 -6.01 -6.04 15.99
CA THR A 168 -5.35 -6.21 17.28
C THR A 168 -5.22 -4.89 18.03
N LEU A 169 -4.89 -3.79 17.33
CA LEU A 169 -4.86 -2.44 17.92
C LEU A 169 -6.23 -2.01 18.45
N THR A 170 -7.32 -2.36 17.76
CA THR A 170 -8.69 -2.05 18.21
C THR A 170 -9.21 -2.95 19.33
N ALA A 171 -8.55 -4.08 19.58
CA ALA A 171 -8.94 -5.05 20.62
C ALA A 171 -8.18 -4.88 21.95
N ALA A 172 -7.10 -4.08 21.96
CA ALA A 172 -6.30 -3.75 23.13
C ALA A 172 -6.94 -2.60 23.95
#